data_AF-A0A0N5CNR0-F1
#
_entry.id   AF-A0A0N5CNR0-F1
#
_cell.length_a   1.000
_cell.length_b   1.000
_cell.length_c   1.000
_cell.angle_alpha   90.00
_cell.angle_beta   90.00
_cell.angle_gamma   90.00
#
_symmetry.space_group_name_H-M   'P 1'
#
loop_
_entity.id
_entity.type
_entity.pdbx_description
1 polymer ?
#
loop_
_entity_poly.entity_id
_entity_poly.type
_entity_poly.pdbx_seq_one_letter_code
_entity_poly.pdbx_strand_id
1 'polypeptide(L)'
;MACAHKGNEFETEKLNNTPQKPLNFLPEVPEKTITRKLTAREQKDCQIVERLVRNYFMIVRRNVQDSVPKAIMHFLVNYVRDNLQSELVRQLYKHEIITELLTESPAMAHRRKEAAEMLEALSRASHIISEVRETQIW
;
A
#
# COMPACT_ATOMS: atom_id res chain seq x y z
N MET A 1 10.71 -50.82 7.00
CA MET A 1 11.30 -49.46 7.10
C MET A 1 10.20 -48.48 6.77
N ALA A 2 9.62 -47.85 7.80
CA ALA A 2 8.46 -46.99 7.70
C ALA A 2 8.88 -45.54 7.51
N CYS A 3 8.36 -44.86 6.50
CA CYS A 3 8.34 -43.40 6.43
C CYS A 3 6.89 -42.96 6.20
N ALA A 4 6.32 -42.40 7.27
CA ALA A 4 4.97 -41.89 7.36
C ALA A 4 4.79 -40.64 6.49
N HIS A 5 3.75 -40.65 5.64
CA HIS A 5 3.18 -39.44 5.08
C HIS A 5 2.30 -38.79 6.16
N LYS A 6 2.76 -37.71 6.77
CA LYS A 6 1.90 -36.82 7.56
C LYS A 6 1.25 -35.81 6.62
N GLY A 7 -0.08 -35.75 6.67
CA GLY A 7 -0.88 -34.75 5.97
C GLY A 7 -0.61 -33.35 6.48
N ASN A 8 -0.72 -32.37 5.59
CA ASN A 8 -0.89 -30.98 5.95
C ASN A 8 -2.37 -30.64 5.79
N GLU A 9 -3.06 -30.69 6.91
CA GLU A 9 -4.38 -30.10 7.13
C GLU A 9 -4.21 -28.58 7.08
N PHE A 10 -4.85 -27.93 6.11
CA PHE A 10 -4.93 -26.47 6.02
C PHE A 10 -6.00 -26.01 7.02
N GLU A 11 -5.62 -25.90 8.29
CA GLU A 11 -6.48 -25.30 9.30
C GLU A 11 -6.61 -23.79 9.07
N THR A 12 -7.85 -23.33 9.14
CA THR A 12 -8.27 -21.95 8.95
C THR A 12 -7.87 -21.11 10.16
N GLU A 13 -6.88 -20.25 9.98
CA GLU A 13 -6.46 -19.29 11.00
C GLU A 13 -7.55 -18.22 11.19
N LYS A 14 -8.44 -18.46 12.17
CA LYS A 14 -9.43 -17.48 12.60
C LYS A 14 -8.72 -16.32 13.29
N LEU A 15 -8.74 -15.14 12.65
CA LEU A 15 -8.24 -13.89 13.22
C LEU A 15 -9.00 -13.57 14.52
N ASN A 16 -8.38 -13.84 15.65
CA ASN A 16 -8.96 -13.64 16.97
C ASN A 16 -8.98 -12.13 17.26
N ASN A 17 -10.11 -11.48 17.00
CA ASN A 17 -10.29 -10.06 17.24
C ASN A 17 -10.53 -9.83 18.74
N THR A 18 -9.46 -9.85 19.52
CA THR A 18 -9.50 -9.35 20.91
C THR A 18 -9.85 -7.86 20.89
N PRO A 19 -10.79 -7.38 21.73
CA PRO A 19 -11.01 -5.96 21.89
C PRO A 19 -9.71 -5.33 22.39
N GLN A 20 -8.97 -4.65 21.51
CA GLN A 20 -7.79 -3.91 21.92
C GLN A 20 -8.24 -2.83 22.89
N LYS A 21 -7.95 -3.05 24.17
CA LYS A 21 -8.13 -2.07 25.24
C LYS A 21 -7.44 -0.79 24.78
N PRO A 22 -8.14 0.37 24.71
CA PRO A 22 -7.50 1.59 24.27
C PRO A 22 -6.30 1.87 25.17
N LEU A 23 -5.13 2.07 24.56
CA LEU A 23 -3.89 2.43 25.24
C LEU A 23 -4.13 3.77 25.96
N ASN A 24 -4.39 3.71 27.26
CA ASN A 24 -4.49 4.89 28.11
C ASN A 24 -3.06 5.32 28.49
N PHE A 25 -2.59 6.40 27.87
CA PHE A 25 -1.27 7.00 28.12
C PHE A 25 -1.23 7.90 29.37
N LEU A 26 -2.31 7.93 30.16
CA LEU A 26 -2.38 8.75 31.36
C LEU A 26 -1.93 7.92 32.58
N PRO A 27 -1.13 8.51 33.49
CA PRO A 27 -0.85 7.89 34.77
C PRO A 27 -2.16 7.57 35.48
N GLU A 28 -2.21 6.42 36.16
CA GLU A 28 -3.36 6.03 36.97
C GLU A 28 -3.61 7.11 38.03
N VAL A 29 -4.76 7.79 37.93
CA VAL A 29 -5.11 8.86 38.85
C VAL A 29 -5.27 8.22 40.24
N PRO A 30 -4.55 8.67 41.28
CA PRO A 30 -4.72 8.12 42.61
C PRO A 30 -6.19 8.25 43.03
N GLU A 31 -6.85 7.13 43.32
CA GLU A 31 -8.19 7.09 43.90
C GLU A 31 -8.14 7.67 45.31
N LYS A 32 -8.03 9.00 45.43
CA LYS A 32 -8.37 9.68 46.67
C LYS A 32 -9.89 9.65 46.78
N THR A 33 -10.42 8.54 47.31
CA THR A 33 -11.81 8.44 47.74
C THR A 33 -12.11 9.61 48.66
N ILE A 34 -12.96 10.52 48.21
CA ILE A 34 -13.45 11.64 49.01
C ILE A 34 -14.17 11.00 50.20
N THR A 35 -13.51 10.97 51.37
CA THR A 35 -14.03 10.35 52.60
C THR A 35 -15.27 11.06 53.13
N ARG A 36 -15.52 12.29 52.67
CA ARG A 36 -16.72 13.10 52.94
C ARG A 36 -17.73 12.98 51.80
N LYS A 37 -19.01 12.71 52.12
CA LYS A 37 -20.10 12.87 51.14
C LYS A 37 -20.16 14.31 50.65
N LEU A 38 -20.15 14.48 49.32
CA LEU A 38 -20.32 15.78 48.67
C LEU A 38 -21.67 16.37 49.05
N THR A 39 -21.72 17.69 49.24
CA THR A 39 -22.98 18.41 49.37
C THR A 39 -23.71 18.44 48.02
N ALA A 40 -25.04 18.63 48.04
CA ALA A 40 -25.84 18.71 46.81
C ALA A 40 -25.36 19.80 45.84
N ARG A 41 -24.76 20.88 46.37
CA ARG A 41 -24.15 21.95 45.56
C ARG A 41 -22.86 21.49 44.91
N GLU A 42 -21.93 20.92 45.67
CA GLU A 42 -20.68 20.37 45.13
C GLU A 42 -20.93 19.29 44.08
N GLN A 43 -21.96 18.46 44.26
CA GLN A 43 -22.31 17.44 43.28
C GLN A 43 -22.85 18.03 41.97
N LYS A 44 -23.64 19.11 42.03
CA LYS A 44 -24.04 19.87 40.83
C LYS A 44 -22.84 20.53 40.15
N ASP A 45 -21.95 21.12 40.92
CA ASP A 45 -20.75 21.76 40.39
C ASP A 45 -19.84 20.74 39.69
N CYS A 46 -19.66 19.55 40.27
CA CYS A 46 -18.95 18.44 39.63
C CYS A 46 -19.61 18.00 38.31
N GLN A 47 -20.94 17.91 38.25
CA GLN A 47 -21.66 17.57 37.00
C GLN A 47 -21.47 18.63 35.91
N ILE A 48 -21.44 19.91 36.30
CA ILE A 48 -21.17 21.02 35.38
C ILE A 48 -19.75 20.90 34.84
N VAL A 49 -18.76 20.69 35.71
CA VAL A 49 -17.35 20.50 35.30
C VAL A 49 -17.21 19.32 34.35
N GLU A 50 -17.83 18.18 34.65
CA GLU A 50 -17.79 17.00 33.78
C GLU A 50 -18.36 17.31 32.39
N ARG A 51 -19.50 18.02 32.34
CA ARG A 51 -20.12 18.43 31.08
C ARG A 51 -19.23 19.38 30.28
N LEU A 52 -18.58 20.34 30.94
CA LEU A 52 -17.66 21.28 30.30
C LEU A 52 -16.44 20.56 29.71
N VAL A 53 -15.81 19.67 30.49
CA VAL A 53 -14.67 18.85 30.02
C VAL A 53 -15.07 18.02 28.81
N ARG A 54 -16.22 17.33 28.89
CA ARG A 54 -16.73 16.52 27.78
C ARG A 54 -16.98 17.34 26.53
N ASN A 55 -17.62 18.49 26.65
CA ASN A 55 -17.92 19.37 25.51
C ASN A 55 -16.64 19.92 24.88
N TYR A 56 -15.70 20.40 25.68
CA TYR A 56 -14.42 20.91 25.19
C TYR A 56 -13.63 19.80 24.48
N PHE A 57 -13.57 18.61 25.07
CA PHE A 57 -12.92 17.45 24.45
C PHE A 57 -13.53 17.11 23.08
N MET A 58 -14.86 17.15 22.95
CA MET A 58 -15.51 16.88 21.66
C MET A 58 -15.16 17.90 20.57
N ILE A 59 -15.01 19.18 20.93
CA ILE A 59 -14.56 20.23 20.01
C ILE A 59 -13.12 19.96 19.58
N VAL A 60 -12.21 19.73 20.54
CA VAL A 60 -10.80 19.44 20.24
C VAL A 60 -10.68 18.19 19.37
N ARG A 61 -11.43 17.12 19.68
CA ARG A 61 -11.46 15.90 18.88
C ARG A 61 -11.88 16.17 17.43
N ARG A 62 -12.92 16.99 17.22
CA ARG A 62 -13.36 17.40 15.87
C ARG A 62 -12.27 18.21 15.16
N ASN A 63 -11.58 19.11 15.86
CA ASN A 63 -10.47 19.88 15.28
C ASN A 63 -9.30 18.98 14.89
N VAL A 64 -8.96 17.98 15.69
CA VAL A 64 -7.91 16.99 15.38
C VAL A 64 -8.31 16.15 14.16
N GLN A 65 -9.56 15.69 14.10
CA GLN A 65 -10.09 14.92 12.96
C GLN A 65 -9.99 15.69 11.64
N ASP A 66 -10.10 17.01 11.66
CA ASP A 66 -9.99 17.85 10.46
C ASP A 66 -8.54 18.26 10.15
N SER A 67 -7.77 18.66 11.17
CA SER A 67 -6.41 19.17 10.99
C SER A 67 -5.40 18.10 10.60
N VAL A 68 -5.51 16.87 11.11
CA VAL A 68 -4.53 15.80 10.83
C VAL A 68 -4.56 15.37 9.35
N PRO A 69 -5.72 15.06 8.74
CA PRO A 69 -5.75 14.76 7.30
C PRO A 69 -5.26 15.92 6.44
N LYS A 70 -5.57 17.18 6.82
CA LYS A 70 -5.07 18.37 6.12
C LYS A 70 -3.55 18.50 6.20
N ALA A 71 -2.96 18.21 7.35
CA ALA A 71 -1.51 18.20 7.51
C ALA A 71 -0.85 17.11 6.66
N ILE A 72 -1.40 15.89 6.65
CA ILE A 72 -0.89 14.80 5.79
C ILE A 72 -1.01 15.18 4.31
N MET A 73 -2.16 15.74 3.91
CA MET A 73 -2.37 16.18 2.53
C MET A 73 -1.34 17.24 2.12
N HIS A 74 -1.12 18.24 2.98
CA HIS A 74 -0.23 19.35 2.67
C HIS A 74 1.25 18.93 2.67
N PHE A 75 1.70 18.24 3.71
CA PHE A 75 3.13 17.93 3.88
C PHE A 75 3.60 16.71 3.11
N LEU A 76 2.74 15.71 2.93
CA LEU A 76 3.15 14.45 2.28
C LEU A 76 2.56 14.31 0.88
N VAL A 77 1.24 14.31 0.76
CA VAL A 77 0.58 13.94 -0.51
C VAL A 77 0.89 14.97 -1.59
N ASN A 78 0.71 16.26 -1.31
CA ASN A 78 1.00 17.32 -2.26
C ASN A 78 2.50 17.39 -2.57
N TYR A 79 3.37 17.28 -1.55
CA TYR A 79 4.82 17.24 -1.75
C TYR A 79 5.23 16.11 -2.70
N VAL A 80 4.79 14.88 -2.44
CA VAL A 80 5.11 13.74 -3.31
C VAL A 80 4.56 13.97 -4.71
N ARG A 81 3.30 14.40 -4.87
CA ARG A 81 2.71 14.68 -6.19
C ARG A 81 3.55 15.67 -6.99
N ASP A 82 3.96 16.77 -6.38
CA ASP A 82 4.63 17.87 -7.06
C ASP A 82 6.11 17.56 -7.36
N ASN A 83 6.75 16.74 -6.52
CA ASN A 83 8.18 16.41 -6.65
C ASN A 83 8.47 15.06 -7.34
N LEU A 84 7.50 14.16 -7.44
CA LEU A 84 7.70 12.78 -7.92
C LEU A 84 8.32 12.74 -9.32
N GLN A 85 7.81 13.55 -10.26
CA GLN A 85 8.29 13.53 -11.64
C GLN A 85 9.76 13.95 -11.73
N SER A 86 10.12 15.06 -11.08
CA SER A 86 11.50 15.56 -11.07
C SER A 86 12.45 14.57 -10.41
N GLU A 87 12.03 13.94 -9.31
CA GLU A 87 12.87 12.93 -8.65
C GLU A 87 12.98 11.64 -9.44
N LEU A 88 11.92 11.17 -10.10
CA LEU A 88 12.01 10.00 -10.98
C LEU A 88 12.99 10.25 -12.13
N VAL A 89 12.95 11.44 -12.75
CA VAL A 89 13.94 11.80 -13.78
C VAL A 89 15.34 11.80 -13.18
N ARG A 90 15.55 12.49 -12.06
CA ARG A 90 16.86 12.57 -11.40
C ARG A 90 17.44 11.21 -11.01
N GLN A 91 16.60 10.27 -10.58
CA GLN A 91 17.04 8.96 -10.13
C GLN A 91 17.20 7.95 -11.26
N LEU A 92 16.29 7.94 -12.24
CA LEU A 92 16.28 6.95 -13.32
C LEU A 92 17.16 7.35 -14.52
N TYR A 93 17.35 8.65 -14.79
CA TYR A 93 18.20 9.14 -15.89
C TYR A 93 19.70 9.23 -15.53
N LYS A 94 20.19 8.32 -14.68
CA LYS A 94 21.62 8.22 -14.39
C LYS A 94 22.28 7.32 -15.43
N HIS A 95 23.26 7.86 -16.16
CA HIS A 95 23.93 7.16 -17.26
C HIS A 95 24.51 5.79 -16.86
N GLU A 96 24.92 5.66 -15.59
CA GLU A 96 25.49 4.41 -15.04
C GLU A 96 24.46 3.29 -14.88
N ILE A 97 23.19 3.62 -14.61
CA ILE A 97 22.16 2.65 -14.20
C ILE A 97 21.09 2.47 -15.30
N ILE A 98 20.90 3.48 -16.16
CA ILE A 98 19.83 3.48 -17.17
C ILE A 98 19.98 2.33 -18.16
N THR A 99 21.21 1.97 -18.56
CA THR A 99 21.45 0.86 -19.48
C THR A 99 21.02 -0.47 -18.88
N GLU A 100 21.25 -0.67 -17.58
CA GLU A 100 20.83 -1.87 -16.85
C GLU A 100 19.30 -1.89 -16.65
N LEU A 101 18.71 -0.78 -16.24
CA LEU A 101 17.26 -0.65 -16.03
C LEU A 101 16.45 -0.88 -17.32
N LEU A 102 17.01 -0.51 -18.47
CA LEU A 102 16.39 -0.68 -19.79
C LEU A 102 16.76 -2.03 -20.45
N THR A 103 17.41 -2.95 -19.74
CA THR A 103 17.65 -4.29 -20.27
C THR A 103 16.33 -5.04 -20.46
N GLU A 104 16.14 -5.63 -21.64
CA GLU A 104 14.98 -6.48 -21.89
C GLU A 104 15.08 -7.80 -21.10
N SER A 105 13.93 -8.32 -20.66
CA SER A 105 13.91 -9.62 -20.00
C SER A 105 14.30 -10.75 -20.98
N PRO A 106 14.99 -11.81 -20.51
CA PRO A 106 15.44 -12.91 -21.38
C PRO A 106 14.27 -13.64 -22.05
N ALA A 107 13.12 -13.75 -21.38
CA ALA A 107 11.92 -14.36 -21.95
C ALA A 107 11.35 -13.53 -23.11
N MET A 108 11.38 -12.20 -23.02
CA MET A 108 10.97 -11.31 -24.13
C MET A 108 11.97 -11.36 -25.28
N ALA A 109 13.27 -11.36 -24.98
CA ALA A 109 14.33 -11.51 -25.98
C ALA A 109 14.16 -12.81 -26.77
N HIS A 110 13.85 -13.92 -26.07
CA HIS A 110 13.62 -15.21 -26.70
C HIS A 110 12.39 -15.20 -27.62
N ARG A 111 11.23 -14.73 -27.14
CA ARG A 111 10.02 -14.63 -27.97
C ARG A 111 10.22 -13.73 -29.19
N ARG A 112 10.94 -12.62 -29.03
CA ARG A 112 11.29 -11.72 -30.13
C ARG A 112 12.14 -12.43 -31.18
N LYS A 113 13.11 -13.24 -30.75
CA LYS A 113 13.95 -14.05 -31.63
C LYS A 113 13.14 -15.10 -32.38
N GLU A 114 12.29 -15.87 -31.70
CA GLU A 114 11.45 -16.88 -32.33
C GLU A 114 10.49 -16.28 -33.38
N ALA A 115 9.88 -15.14 -33.06
CA ALA A 115 9.00 -14.44 -34.00
C ALA A 115 9.76 -13.93 -35.23
N ALA A 116 11.00 -13.45 -35.06
CA ALA A 116 11.85 -13.01 -36.17
C ALA A 116 12.26 -14.18 -37.07
N GLU A 117 12.65 -15.31 -36.48
CA GLU A 117 12.99 -16.54 -37.22
C GLU A 117 11.79 -17.07 -38.02
N MET A 118 10.60 -17.06 -37.41
CA MET A 118 9.37 -17.44 -38.10
C MET A 118 9.03 -16.49 -39.24
N LEU A 119 9.19 -15.18 -39.05
CA LEU A 119 8.98 -14.19 -40.10
C LEU A 119 9.92 -14.41 -41.28
N GLU A 120 11.19 -14.69 -41.01
CA GLU A 120 12.19 -14.98 -42.04
C GLU A 120 11.83 -16.25 -42.84
N ALA A 121 11.37 -17.30 -42.15
CA ALA A 121 10.90 -18.52 -42.79
C ALA A 121 9.69 -18.27 -43.70
N LEU A 122 8.71 -17.50 -43.24
CA LEU A 122 7.52 -17.13 -44.03
C LEU A 122 7.89 -16.25 -45.24
N SER A 123 8.84 -15.33 -45.08
CA SER A 123 9.34 -14.50 -46.18
C SER A 123 10.00 -15.34 -47.27
N ARG A 124 10.86 -16.30 -46.89
CA ARG A 124 11.45 -17.26 -47.84
C ARG A 124 10.38 -18.09 -48.56
N ALA A 125 9.39 -18.60 -47.83
CA ALA A 125 8.29 -19.36 -48.43
C ALA A 125 7.51 -18.53 -49.47
N SER A 126 7.26 -17.26 -49.16
CA SER A 126 6.61 -16.33 -50.09
C SER A 126 7.44 -16.11 -51.37
N HIS A 127 8.77 -15.98 -51.24
CA HIS A 127 9.66 -15.85 -52.39
C HIS A 127 9.62 -17.09 -53.29
N ILE A 128 9.71 -18.28 -52.71
CA ILE A 128 9.60 -19.56 -53.45
C ILE A 128 8.25 -19.65 -54.18
N ILE A 129 7.14 -19.26 -53.54
CA ILE A 129 5.82 -19.24 -54.20
C ILE A 129 5.81 -18.30 -55.40
N SER A 130 6.54 -17.19 -55.32
CA SER A 130 6.66 -16.23 -56.42
C SER A 130 7.48 -16.80 -57.59
N GLU A 131 8.61 -17.46 -57.30
CA GLU A 131 9.42 -18.15 -58.31
C GLU A 131 8.63 -19.25 -59.04
N VAL A 132 7.88 -20.08 -58.29
CA VAL A 132 7.02 -21.11 -58.90
C VAL A 132 5.97 -20.49 -59.82
N ARG A 133 5.33 -19.39 -59.41
CA ARG A 133 4.36 -18.68 -60.26
C ARG A 133 4.99 -18.24 -61.58
N GLU A 134 6.22 -17.74 -61.56
CA GLU A 134 6.94 -17.31 -62.77
C GLU A 134 7.29 -18.48 -63.68
N THR A 135 7.70 -19.63 -63.12
CA THR A 135 7.98 -20.83 -63.92
C THR A 135 6.75 -21.45 -64.59
N GLN A 136 5.54 -21.25 -64.03
CA GLN A 136 4.28 -21.74 -64.61
C GLN A 136 3.75 -20.86 -65.77
N ILE A 137 4.37 -19.70 -66.02
CA ILE A 137 3.98 -18.76 -67.09
C ILE A 137 4.68 -19.09 -68.42
N TRP A 138 5.64 -20.03 -68.42
CA TRP A 138 6.37 -20.52 -69.61
C TRP A 138 5.88 -21.89 -70.07
#